data_AF-A0A3P8MDU3-F1
#
_entry.id   AF-A0A3P8MDU3-F1
#
_cell.length_a   1.000
_cell.length_b   1.000
_cell.length_c   1.000
_cell.angle_alpha   90.00
_cell.angle_beta   90.00
_cell.angle_gamma   90.00
#
_symmetry.space_group_name_H-M   'P 1'
#
loop_
_entity.id
_entity.type
_entity.pdbx_description
1 polymer ?
#
loop_
_entity_poly.entity_id
_entity_poly.type
_entity_poly.pdbx_seq_one_letter_code
_entity_poly.pdbx_strand_id
1 'polypeptide(L)'
;MKVVPNLNKFKIGEGIVANVAVYNSSNVYQKHLSKEKVSFILGENTFLPNFDNNIIDRTVRPIIDFVVSFPKNYEVSDFKDKTFRFVVEVLDYQDSEYVKSYKQLIALREEIQKLSTSTGNHLKELEELKAKNEKQMNEINNLKVENDNFSKMLLILKNNMRTKKKLFKN
;
A
#
# COMPACT_ATOMS: atom_id res chain seq x y z
N MET A 1 -1.48 -4.08 -27.39
CA MET A 1 -1.82 -3.91 -28.83
C MET A 1 -0.53 -3.58 -29.57
N LYS A 2 -0.34 -3.94 -30.85
CA LYS A 2 0.85 -3.44 -31.59
C LYS A 2 0.65 -1.95 -31.84
N VAL A 3 1.60 -1.11 -31.44
CA VAL A 3 1.55 0.33 -31.70
C VAL A 3 1.62 0.57 -33.21
N VAL A 4 0.51 1.02 -33.80
CA VAL A 4 0.44 1.44 -35.19
C VAL A 4 1.00 2.87 -35.26
N PRO A 5 1.88 3.20 -36.22
CA PRO A 5 2.33 4.57 -36.42
C PRO A 5 1.13 5.50 -36.54
N ASN A 6 1.02 6.45 -35.62
CA ASN A 6 -0.02 7.46 -35.61
C ASN A 6 0.68 8.82 -35.74
N LEU A 7 0.10 9.73 -36.52
CA LEU A 7 0.61 11.10 -36.67
C LEU A 7 0.56 11.90 -35.36
N ASN A 8 -0.14 11.38 -34.35
CA ASN A 8 -0.15 11.91 -33.00
C ASN A 8 1.27 11.99 -32.41
N LYS A 9 1.48 13.02 -31.59
CA LYS A 9 2.70 13.21 -30.82
C LYS A 9 2.50 12.70 -29.40
N PHE A 10 3.57 12.20 -28.80
CA PHE A 10 3.60 11.89 -27.36
C PHE A 10 3.37 13.15 -26.53
N LYS A 11 2.55 13.01 -25.48
CA LYS A 11 2.22 14.11 -24.56
C LYS A 11 2.58 13.76 -23.13
N ILE A 12 2.71 14.81 -22.31
CA ILE A 12 2.88 14.67 -20.86
C ILE A 12 1.68 13.94 -20.26
N GLY A 13 1.95 13.02 -19.32
CA GLY A 13 0.95 12.21 -18.63
C GLY A 13 0.54 10.94 -19.37
N GLU A 14 1.06 10.69 -20.57
CA GLU A 14 0.86 9.44 -21.30
C GLU A 14 1.84 8.36 -20.81
N GLY A 15 1.41 7.11 -20.88
CA GLY A 15 2.16 5.95 -20.43
C GLY A 15 2.77 5.19 -21.60
N ILE A 16 4.02 4.76 -21.43
CA ILE A 16 4.75 3.95 -22.41
C ILE A 16 5.24 2.68 -21.71
N VAL A 17 4.98 1.53 -22.34
CA VAL A 17 5.68 0.28 -22.03
C VAL A 17 6.67 0.02 -23.17
N ALA A 18 7.95 -0.09 -22.85
CA ALA A 18 9.00 -0.20 -23.87
C ALA A 18 10.17 -1.09 -23.46
N ASN A 19 10.93 -1.54 -24.47
CA ASN A 19 12.30 -1.96 -24.28
C ASN A 19 13.22 -0.76 -24.54
N VAL A 20 14.16 -0.49 -23.64
CA VAL A 20 15.12 0.60 -23.78
C VAL A 20 16.52 -0.02 -23.90
N ALA A 21 17.10 0.07 -25.09
CA ALA A 21 18.48 -0.29 -25.34
C ALA A 21 19.38 0.94 -25.27
N VAL A 22 20.48 0.83 -24.53
CA VAL A 22 21.43 1.91 -24.31
C VAL A 22 22.76 1.56 -24.95
N TYR A 23 23.34 2.50 -25.68
CA TYR A 23 24.65 2.37 -26.32
C TYR A 23 25.53 3.54 -25.91
N ASN A 24 26.83 3.29 -25.67
CA ASN A 24 27.76 4.38 -25.39
C ASN A 24 28.16 5.14 -26.67
N SER A 25 29.02 6.15 -26.54
CA SER A 25 29.54 6.95 -27.67
C SER A 25 30.25 6.13 -28.75
N SER A 26 30.79 4.96 -28.42
CA SER A 26 31.38 4.01 -29.38
C SER A 26 30.36 3.04 -29.98
N ASN A 27 29.06 3.28 -29.77
CA ASN A 27 27.95 2.44 -30.22
C ASN A 27 27.99 1.01 -29.65
N VAL A 28 28.64 0.81 -28.50
CA VAL A 28 28.70 -0.47 -27.79
C VAL A 28 27.50 -0.59 -26.86
N TYR A 29 26.77 -1.71 -26.99
CA TYR A 29 25.59 -2.01 -26.18
C TYR A 29 25.91 -2.10 -24.68
N GLN A 30 25.17 -1.35 -23.87
CA GLN A 30 25.31 -1.25 -22.42
C GLN A 30 24.21 -2.06 -21.75
N LYS A 31 24.43 -3.36 -21.60
CA LYS A 31 23.44 -4.30 -21.05
C LYS A 31 22.92 -3.90 -19.66
N HIS A 32 23.80 -3.41 -18.79
CA HIS A 32 23.45 -3.04 -17.40
C HIS A 32 22.55 -1.79 -17.32
N LEU A 33 22.61 -0.91 -18.33
CA LEU A 33 21.79 0.30 -18.44
C LEU A 33 20.50 0.07 -19.24
N SER A 34 20.48 -0.99 -20.04
CA SER A 34 19.33 -1.37 -20.86
C SER A 34 18.26 -2.06 -20.01
N LYS A 35 16.99 -1.86 -20.35
CA LYS A 35 15.84 -2.44 -19.65
C LYS A 35 14.84 -3.00 -20.64
N GLU A 36 14.27 -4.15 -20.31
CA GLU A 36 13.18 -4.76 -21.08
C GLU A 36 11.86 -4.54 -20.36
N LYS A 37 10.78 -4.30 -21.13
CA LYS A 37 9.41 -4.12 -20.64
C LYS A 37 9.28 -3.14 -19.47
N VAL A 38 10.02 -2.02 -19.55
CA VAL A 38 9.89 -0.95 -18.57
C VAL A 38 8.64 -0.12 -18.86
N SER A 39 7.90 0.23 -17.82
CA SER A 39 6.77 1.16 -17.90
C SER A 39 7.18 2.50 -17.31
N PHE A 40 6.92 3.58 -18.03
CA PHE A 40 7.18 4.94 -17.57
C PHE A 40 6.10 5.90 -18.06
N ILE A 41 5.85 6.94 -17.26
CA ILE A 41 4.89 8.00 -17.57
C ILE A 41 5.66 9.24 -17.97
N LEU A 42 5.35 9.78 -19.14
CA LEU A 42 6.04 10.94 -19.70
C LEU A 42 5.80 12.19 -18.85
N GLY A 43 6.88 12.83 -18.45
CA GLY A 43 6.90 14.04 -17.61
C GLY A 43 7.03 13.76 -16.12
N GLU A 44 7.02 12.48 -15.70
CA GLU A 44 7.22 12.09 -14.30
C GLU A 44 8.67 11.68 -14.00
N ASN A 45 9.55 11.63 -15.01
CA ASN A 45 10.97 11.26 -14.86
C ASN A 45 11.16 9.90 -14.17
N THR A 46 10.24 8.97 -14.40
CA THR A 46 10.21 7.65 -13.73
C THR A 46 11.33 6.72 -14.18
N PHE A 47 11.85 6.90 -15.40
CA PHE A 47 12.97 6.11 -15.92
C PHE A 47 14.33 6.73 -15.58
N LEU A 48 14.57 7.96 -16.04
CA LEU A 48 15.78 8.73 -15.81
C LEU A 48 15.43 10.23 -15.76
N PRO A 49 16.10 11.05 -14.94
CA PRO A 49 15.89 12.49 -14.93
C PRO A 49 16.06 13.12 -16.32
N ASN A 50 15.08 13.92 -16.76
CA ASN A 50 15.00 14.61 -18.05
C ASN A 50 14.99 13.71 -19.30
N PHE A 51 14.83 12.39 -19.13
CA PHE A 51 14.77 11.46 -20.25
C PHE A 51 13.55 11.73 -21.14
N ASP A 52 12.39 11.93 -20.51
CA ASP A 52 11.09 12.09 -21.15
C ASP A 52 11.06 13.26 -22.15
N ASN A 53 11.87 14.30 -21.91
CA ASN A 53 12.00 15.47 -22.79
C ASN A 53 12.47 15.11 -24.20
N ASN A 54 13.16 13.98 -24.36
CA ASN A 54 13.60 13.49 -25.65
C ASN A 54 12.51 12.72 -26.40
N ILE A 55 11.38 12.42 -25.76
CA ILE A 55 10.27 11.62 -26.30
C ILE A 55 9.02 12.49 -26.50
N ILE A 56 8.73 13.39 -25.56
CA ILE A 56 7.61 14.33 -25.63
C ILE A 56 7.66 15.12 -26.95
N ASP A 57 6.50 15.38 -27.54
CA ASP A 57 6.30 16.05 -28.82
C ASP A 57 6.87 15.33 -30.06
N ARG A 58 7.51 14.16 -29.89
CA ARG A 58 7.84 13.29 -31.02
C ARG A 58 6.61 12.53 -31.48
N THR A 59 6.55 12.26 -32.78
CA THR A 59 5.52 11.39 -33.35
C THR A 59 5.57 10.00 -32.73
N VAL A 60 4.40 9.45 -32.40
CA VAL A 60 4.26 8.10 -31.87
C VAL A 60 4.73 7.09 -32.92
N ARG A 61 5.81 6.39 -32.60
CA ARG A 61 6.44 5.39 -33.47
C ARG A 61 6.84 4.16 -32.66
N PRO A 62 6.88 2.97 -33.29
CA PRO A 62 7.34 1.75 -32.63
C PRO A 62 8.79 1.84 -32.13
N ILE A 63 9.64 2.64 -32.80
CA ILE A 63 11.04 2.83 -32.40
C ILE A 63 11.33 4.32 -32.35
N ILE A 64 11.92 4.75 -31.24
CA ILE A 64 12.40 6.11 -31.01
C ILE A 64 13.89 6.03 -30.71
N ASP A 65 14.69 6.82 -31.41
CA ASP A 65 16.14 6.84 -31.27
C ASP A 65 16.61 8.28 -31.01
N PHE A 66 17.47 8.45 -30.02
CA PHE A 66 18.05 9.74 -29.67
C PHE A 66 19.34 9.61 -28.89
N VAL A 67 20.16 10.65 -28.96
CA VAL A 67 21.44 10.75 -28.24
C VAL A 67 21.32 11.81 -27.16
N VAL A 68 21.78 11.48 -25.96
CA VAL A 68 21.78 12.37 -24.78
C VAL A 68 23.19 12.48 -24.24
N SER A 69 23.63 13.71 -24.02
CA SER A 69 24.85 14.02 -23.25
C SER A 69 24.46 14.48 -21.86
N PHE A 70 24.95 13.77 -20.85
CA PHE A 70 24.62 14.04 -19.45
C PHE A 70 25.67 14.96 -18.81
N PRO A 71 25.25 15.90 -17.95
CA PRO A 71 26.18 16.83 -17.32
C PRO A 71 27.05 16.16 -16.24
N LYS A 72 28.13 16.82 -15.84
CA LYS A 72 29.05 16.33 -14.79
C LYS A 72 28.37 16.12 -13.43
N ASN A 73 27.39 16.96 -13.12
CA ASN A 73 26.62 16.91 -11.88
C ASN A 73 25.34 16.06 -11.98
N TYR A 74 25.19 15.23 -13.02
CA TYR A 74 24.00 14.40 -13.19
C TYR A 74 23.81 13.43 -12.02
N GLU A 75 22.58 13.20 -11.58
CA GLU A 75 22.31 12.46 -10.34
C GLU A 75 22.72 10.98 -10.42
N VAL A 76 22.62 10.37 -11.61
CA VAL A 76 22.95 8.96 -11.83
C VAL A 76 24.40 8.80 -12.26
N SER A 77 25.22 8.18 -11.39
CA SER A 77 26.68 8.04 -11.55
C SER A 77 27.10 7.44 -12.88
N ASP A 78 26.37 6.44 -13.36
CA ASP A 78 26.74 5.70 -14.57
C ASP A 78 26.68 6.56 -15.82
N PHE A 79 25.82 7.59 -15.78
CA PHE A 79 25.56 8.51 -16.89
C PHE A 79 26.37 9.81 -16.81
N LYS A 80 26.92 10.20 -15.65
CA LYS A 80 27.66 11.47 -15.46
C LYS A 80 28.74 11.68 -16.52
N ASP A 81 28.77 12.90 -17.09
CA ASP A 81 29.77 13.38 -18.05
C ASP A 81 29.97 12.46 -19.28
N LYS A 82 28.91 11.74 -19.66
CA LYS A 82 28.95 10.78 -20.76
C LYS A 82 27.82 11.03 -21.73
N THR A 83 28.01 10.53 -22.95
CA THR A 83 27.02 10.55 -24.02
C THR A 83 26.55 9.14 -24.31
N PHE A 84 25.24 8.95 -24.37
CA PHE A 84 24.61 7.68 -24.71
C PHE A 84 23.57 7.86 -25.80
N ARG A 85 23.43 6.83 -26.64
CA ARG A 85 22.32 6.66 -27.56
C ARG A 85 21.30 5.73 -26.93
N PHE A 86 20.04 6.15 -26.94
CA PHE A 86 18.90 5.39 -26.47
C PHE A 86 18.05 4.97 -27.66
N VAL A 87 17.74 3.68 -27.71
CA VAL A 87 16.79 3.10 -28.65
C VAL A 87 15.62 2.57 -27.83
N VAL A 88 14.47 3.23 -27.95
CA VAL A 88 13.23 2.91 -27.23
C VAL A 88 12.30 2.20 -28.20
N GLU A 89 12.10 0.90 -28.00
CA GLU A 89 11.10 0.10 -28.70
C GLU A 89 9.79 0.12 -27.91
N VAL A 90 8.79 0.83 -28.43
CA VAL A 90 7.48 0.97 -27.81
C VAL A 90 6.66 -0.29 -28.03
N LEU A 91 6.36 -1.00 -26.95
CA LEU A 91 5.56 -2.22 -26.93
C LEU A 91 4.08 -1.92 -26.74
N ASP A 92 3.77 -0.95 -25.88
CA ASP A 92 2.41 -0.51 -25.59
C ASP A 92 2.39 0.98 -25.28
N TYR A 93 1.25 1.61 -25.59
CA TYR A 93 1.03 3.03 -25.41
C TYR A 93 -0.33 3.26 -24.76
N GLN A 94 -0.34 4.11 -23.74
CA GLN A 94 -1.49 4.40 -22.91
C GLN A 94 -1.72 5.91 -22.91
N ASP A 95 -2.92 6.33 -23.28
CA ASP A 95 -3.28 7.75 -23.23
C ASP A 95 -3.36 8.27 -21.79
N SER A 96 -3.36 9.60 -21.65
CA SER A 96 -3.36 10.24 -20.33
C SER A 96 -4.60 9.94 -19.48
N GLU A 97 -5.74 9.64 -20.10
CA GLU A 97 -6.99 9.37 -19.37
C GLU A 97 -6.95 7.95 -18.78
N TYR A 98 -6.43 6.99 -19.54
CA TYR A 98 -6.13 5.66 -19.05
C TYR A 98 -5.15 5.72 -17.87
N VAL A 99 -4.04 6.46 -18.00
CA VAL A 99 -3.05 6.60 -16.93
C VAL A 99 -3.67 7.20 -15.66
N LYS A 100 -4.48 8.25 -15.78
CA LYS A 100 -5.19 8.85 -14.63
C LYS A 100 -6.14 7.85 -13.97
N SER A 101 -6.95 7.16 -14.77
CA SER A 101 -7.90 6.16 -14.28
C SER A 101 -7.19 5.01 -13.56
N TYR A 102 -6.08 4.54 -14.13
CA TYR A 102 -5.27 3.48 -13.54
C TYR A 102 -4.63 3.91 -12.21
N LYS A 103 -4.13 5.16 -12.12
CA LYS A 103 -3.61 5.71 -10.86
C LYS A 103 -4.70 5.79 -9.77
N GLN A 104 -5.90 6.22 -10.13
CA GLN A 104 -7.02 6.25 -9.20
C GLN A 104 -7.39 4.85 -8.71
N LEU A 105 -7.41 3.85 -9.60
CA LEU A 105 -7.65 2.45 -9.22
C LEU A 105 -6.59 1.91 -8.25
N ILE A 106 -5.31 2.22 -8.47
CA ILE A 106 -4.24 1.83 -7.54
C ILE A 106 -4.46 2.48 -6.17
N ALA A 107 -4.71 3.79 -6.13
CA ALA A 107 -4.93 4.53 -4.89
C ALA A 107 -6.13 3.96 -4.11
N LEU A 108 -7.25 3.70 -4.79
CA LEU A 108 -8.43 3.07 -4.19
C LEU A 108 -8.13 1.67 -3.66
N ARG A 109 -7.34 0.87 -4.37
CA ARG A 109 -6.93 -0.46 -3.91
C ARG A 109 -6.10 -0.39 -2.64
N GLU A 110 -5.16 0.55 -2.55
CA GLU A 110 -4.36 0.77 -1.34
C GLU A 110 -5.21 1.23 -0.16
N GLU A 111 -6.20 2.08 -0.40
CA GLU A 111 -7.16 2.52 0.62
C GLU A 111 -8.01 1.35 1.14
N ILE A 112 -8.56 0.52 0.24
CA ILE A 112 -9.29 -0.70 0.59
C ILE A 112 -8.43 -1.64 1.45
N GLN A 113 -7.15 -1.81 1.10
CA GLN A 113 -6.23 -2.65 1.87
C GLN A 113 -6.00 -2.11 3.29
N LYS A 114 -5.87 -0.79 3.44
CA LYS A 114 -5.74 -0.13 4.75
C LYS A 114 -7.01 -0.31 5.59
N LEU A 115 -8.18 -0.10 5.00
CA LEU A 115 -9.48 -0.29 5.67
C LEU A 115 -9.68 -1.74 6.13
N SER A 116 -9.35 -2.71 5.27
CA SER A 116 -9.41 -4.13 5.61
C SER A 116 -8.54 -4.47 6.82
N THR A 117 -7.31 -3.95 6.84
CA THR A 117 -6.37 -4.14 7.96
C THR A 117 -6.91 -3.52 9.26
N SER A 118 -7.43 -2.28 9.20
CA SER A 118 -8.02 -1.61 10.36
C SER A 118 -9.23 -2.37 10.90
N THR A 119 -10.10 -2.86 10.01
CA THR A 119 -11.28 -3.64 10.37
C THR A 119 -10.89 -4.94 11.07
N GLY A 120 -9.88 -5.64 10.56
CA GLY A 120 -9.34 -6.84 11.20
C GLY A 120 -8.80 -6.59 12.61
N ASN A 121 -8.16 -5.43 12.85
CA ASN A 121 -7.69 -5.05 14.18
C ASN A 121 -8.85 -4.75 15.14
N HIS A 122 -9.86 -4.00 14.69
CA HIS A 122 -11.04 -3.72 15.52
C HIS A 122 -11.84 -4.97 15.87
N LEU A 123 -11.92 -5.96 14.97
CA LEU A 123 -12.55 -7.24 15.27
C LEU A 123 -11.83 -7.99 16.40
N LYS A 124 -10.49 -8.03 16.37
CA LYS A 124 -9.70 -8.64 17.46
C LYS A 124 -9.91 -7.93 18.79
N GLU A 125 -9.90 -6.60 18.78
CA GLU A 125 -10.17 -5.80 19.99
C GLU A 125 -11.57 -6.08 20.55
N LEU A 126 -12.58 -6.22 19.68
CA LEU A 126 -13.94 -6.55 20.08
C LEU A 126 -14.04 -7.95 20.68
N GLU A 127 -13.33 -8.94 20.13
CA GLU A 127 -13.26 -10.29 20.69
C GLU A 127 -12.58 -10.31 22.07
N GLU A 128 -11.49 -9.56 22.23
CA GLU A 128 -10.81 -9.40 23.52
C GLU A 128 -11.71 -8.73 24.57
N LEU A 129 -12.46 -7.69 24.18
CA LEU A 129 -13.43 -7.03 25.06
C LEU A 129 -14.59 -7.96 25.45
N LYS A 130 -15.11 -8.74 24.51
CA LYS A 130 -16.13 -9.76 24.80
C LYS A 130 -15.62 -10.79 25.81
N ALA A 131 -14.41 -11.31 25.61
CA ALA A 131 -13.80 -12.27 26.52
C ALA A 131 -13.55 -11.67 27.92
N LYS A 132 -13.13 -10.40 28.01
CA LYS A 132 -12.99 -9.69 29.29
C LYS A 132 -14.33 -9.51 30.00
N ASN A 133 -15.36 -9.09 29.26
CA ASN A 133 -16.71 -8.91 29.81
C ASN A 133 -17.31 -10.22 30.31
N GLU A 134 -17.13 -11.33 29.59
CA GLU A 134 -17.61 -12.65 30.01
C GLU A 134 -16.93 -13.11 31.32
N LYS A 135 -15.61 -12.91 31.44
CA LYS A 135 -14.89 -13.18 32.69
C LYS A 135 -15.42 -12.35 33.86
N GLN A 136 -15.62 -11.04 33.66
CA GLN A 136 -16.17 -10.16 34.69
C GLN A 136 -17.59 -10.56 35.10
N MET A 137 -18.44 -10.95 34.14
CA MET A 137 -19.79 -11.41 34.44
C MET A 137 -19.79 -12.71 35.26
N ASN A 138 -18.89 -13.65 34.96
CA ASN A 138 -18.73 -14.87 35.75
C ASN A 138 -18.26 -14.57 37.18
N GLU A 139 -17.31 -13.65 37.33
CA GLU A 139 -16.82 -13.21 38.65
C GLU A 139 -17.94 -12.53 39.47
N ILE A 140 -18.71 -11.63 38.86
CA ILE A 140 -19.88 -11.00 39.49
C ILE A 140 -20.91 -12.05 39.92
N ASN A 141 -21.17 -13.06 39.08
CA ASN A 141 -22.11 -14.12 39.41
C ASN A 141 -21.63 -14.97 40.60
N ASN A 142 -20.35 -15.32 40.66
CA ASN A 142 -19.76 -16.03 41.79
C ASN A 142 -19.89 -15.23 43.08
N LEU A 143 -19.56 -13.94 43.06
CA LEU A 143 -19.69 -13.04 44.20
C LEU A 143 -21.14 -12.90 44.68
N LYS A 144 -22.11 -12.88 43.75
CA LYS A 144 -23.54 -12.89 44.11
C LYS A 144 -23.93 -14.17 44.86
N VAL A 145 -23.49 -15.33 44.38
CA VAL A 145 -23.75 -16.62 45.03
C VAL A 145 -23.13 -16.66 46.43
N GLU A 146 -21.89 -16.20 46.58
CA GLU A 146 -21.22 -16.12 47.88
C GLU A 146 -21.97 -15.18 48.85
N ASN A 147 -22.40 -14.02 48.38
CA ASN A 147 -23.15 -13.06 49.18
C ASN A 147 -24.53 -13.59 49.62
N ASP A 148 -25.23 -14.32 48.74
CA ASP A 148 -26.50 -14.98 49.06
C ASP A 148 -26.32 -16.06 50.14
N ASN A 149 -25.25 -16.85 50.02
CA ASN A 149 -24.89 -17.85 51.03
C ASN A 149 -24.56 -17.21 52.38
N PHE A 150 -23.78 -16.13 52.37
CA PHE A 150 -23.45 -15.38 53.58
C PHE A 150 -24.69 -14.80 54.25
N SER A 151 -25.61 -14.24 53.46
CA SER A 151 -26.88 -13.70 53.94
C SER A 151 -27.77 -14.76 54.61
N LYS A 152 -27.86 -15.97 54.02
CA LYS A 152 -28.57 -17.10 54.63
C LYS A 152 -27.94 -17.54 55.95
N MET A 153 -26.62 -17.62 56.02
CA MET A 153 -25.89 -17.98 57.24
C MET A 153 -26.15 -16.97 58.37
N LEU A 154 -26.11 -15.67 58.07
CA LEU A 154 -26.43 -14.61 59.04
C LEU A 154 -27.86 -14.72 59.57
N LEU A 155 -28.83 -15.08 58.73
CA LEU A 155 -30.22 -15.29 59.14
C LEU A 155 -30.34 -16.44 60.14
N ILE A 156 -29.67 -17.57 59.84
CA ILE A 156 -29.63 -18.74 60.75
C ILE A 156 -29.01 -18.35 62.10
N LEU A 157 -27.88 -17.65 62.10
CA LEU A 157 -27.21 -17.18 63.32
C LEU A 157 -28.12 -16.26 64.15
N LYS A 158 -28.80 -15.30 63.52
CA LYS A 158 -29.76 -14.41 64.21
C LYS A 158 -30.91 -15.18 64.84
N ASN A 159 -31.45 -16.18 64.15
CA ASN A 159 -32.53 -17.02 64.67
C ASN A 159 -32.07 -17.85 65.88
N ASN A 160 -30.89 -18.47 65.80
CA ASN A 160 -30.29 -19.23 66.90
C ASN A 160 -29.98 -18.37 68.13
N MET A 161 -29.56 -17.12 67.94
CA MET A 161 -29.35 -16.19 69.06
C MET A 161 -30.66 -15.77 69.73
N ARG A 162 -31.73 -15.57 68.95
CA ARG A 162 -33.06 -15.26 69.50
C ARG A 162 -33.64 -16.41 70.33
N THR A 163 -33.50 -17.65 69.88
CA THR A 163 -33.96 -18.83 70.63
C THR A 163 -33.16 -19.04 71.92
N LYS A 164 -31.83 -18.92 71.88
CA LYS A 164 -31.01 -18.96 73.12
C LYS A 164 -31.42 -17.89 74.12
N LYS A 165 -31.64 -16.64 73.70
CA LYS A 165 -32.11 -15.56 74.60
C LYS A 165 -33.47 -15.83 75.26
N LYS A 166 -34.35 -16.62 74.64
CA LYS A 166 -35.63 -17.05 75.24
C LYS A 166 -35.44 -18.15 76.28
N LEU A 167 -34.45 -19.03 76.12
CA LEU A 167 -34.13 -20.12 77.05
C LEU A 167 -33.50 -19.62 78.37
N PHE A 168 -32.76 -18.51 78.36
CA PHE A 168 -32.10 -17.93 79.55
C PHE A 168 -32.96 -16.91 80.33
N LYS A 169 -34.26 -16.78 80.01
CA LYS A 169 -35.19 -15.84 80.68
C LYS A 169 -36.27 -16.54 81.53
N ASN A 170 -36.19 -17.86 81.68
CA ASN A 170 -36.96 -18.65 82.64
C ASN A 170 -36.04 -19.06 83.78
#